data_AF-A0A6A1USA7-F1
#
_entry.id   AF-A0A6A1USA7-F1
#
_cell.length_a   1.000
_cell.length_b   1.000
_cell.length_c   1.000
_cell.angle_alpha   90.00
_cell.angle_beta   90.00
_cell.angle_gamma   90.00
#
_symmetry.space_group_name_H-M   'P 1'
#
loop_
_entity.id
_entity.type
_entity.pdbx_description
1 polymer ?
#
loop_
_entity_poly.entity_id
_entity_poly.type
_entity_poly.pdbx_seq_one_letter_code
_entity_poly.pdbx_strand_id
1 'polypeptide(L)'
;MMKGIPDFLLVTTLLSLTACFVSAYDPSPLQDFCVAIDDPKAGVFVNGKFCKDPKLANANDFFFSGLQIPRNTSNPVGSTVTPVNVAQIAGLNTLEYPWPFNVGYGNAVALAGLSSQNPGVITIANAVFGSNPPINPDVLSKAFQVDKKVIDYL
;
A
#
# COMPACT_ATOMS: atom_id res chain seq x y z
N MET A 1 21.85 -48.98 -4.23
CA MET A 1 21.85 -47.59 -3.70
C MET A 1 20.81 -46.79 -4.46
N MET A 2 19.61 -46.61 -3.92
CA MET A 2 18.55 -45.69 -4.40
C MET A 2 17.37 -45.86 -3.42
N LYS A 3 17.49 -45.31 -2.21
CA LYS A 3 16.43 -45.38 -1.17
C LYS A 3 16.08 -44.00 -0.58
N GLY A 4 16.65 -42.92 -1.10
CA GLY A 4 16.48 -41.56 -0.55
C GLY A 4 15.87 -40.52 -1.51
N ILE A 5 15.56 -40.87 -2.75
CA ILE A 5 14.96 -39.96 -3.74
C ILE A 5 13.49 -39.63 -3.43
N PRO A 6 12.60 -40.60 -3.07
CA PRO A 6 11.20 -40.26 -2.77
C PRO A 6 11.05 -39.47 -1.48
N ASP A 7 11.84 -39.78 -0.44
CA ASP A 7 11.81 -39.03 0.83
C ASP A 7 12.29 -37.58 0.65
N PHE A 8 13.32 -37.35 -0.18
CA PHE A 8 13.81 -36.00 -0.46
C PHE A 8 12.81 -35.15 -1.25
N LEU A 9 12.08 -35.76 -2.20
CA LEU A 9 10.99 -35.10 -2.92
C LEU A 9 9.80 -34.80 -2.01
N LEU A 10 9.50 -35.68 -1.06
CA LEU A 10 8.43 -35.47 -0.07
C LEU A 10 8.76 -34.32 0.88
N VAL A 11 10.02 -34.21 1.32
CA VAL A 11 10.47 -33.14 2.23
C VAL A 11 10.48 -31.77 1.53
N THR A 12 10.94 -31.70 0.27
CA THR A 12 10.98 -30.44 -0.48
C THR A 12 9.58 -29.92 -0.83
N THR A 13 8.62 -30.81 -1.13
CA THR A 13 7.21 -30.45 -1.36
C THR A 13 6.49 -30.01 -0.09
N LEU A 14 6.81 -30.60 1.06
CA LEU A 14 6.23 -30.17 2.33
C LEU A 14 6.77 -28.79 2.78
N LEU A 15 8.07 -28.54 2.55
CA LEU A 15 8.71 -27.27 2.91
C LEU A 15 8.20 -26.10 2.05
N SER A 16 7.92 -26.33 0.76
CA SER A 16 7.33 -25.31 -0.12
C SER A 16 5.89 -24.97 0.25
N LEU A 17 5.10 -25.94 0.75
CA LEU A 17 3.74 -25.69 1.24
C LEU A 17 3.71 -24.79 2.49
N THR A 18 4.76 -24.82 3.32
CA THR A 18 4.84 -24.02 4.55
C THR A 18 5.42 -22.62 4.37
N ALA A 19 5.95 -22.29 3.17
CA ALA A 19 6.90 -21.19 3.04
C ALA A 19 6.31 -19.77 2.89
N CYS A 20 5.00 -19.56 2.75
CA CYS A 20 4.52 -18.20 2.42
C CYS A 20 3.20 -17.80 3.08
N PHE A 21 3.24 -17.49 4.38
CA PHE A 21 2.33 -16.50 4.96
C PHE A 21 3.17 -15.37 5.55
N VAL A 22 3.46 -14.34 4.76
CA VAL A 22 4.01 -13.08 5.25
C VAL A 22 2.84 -12.14 5.47
N SER A 23 2.49 -11.87 6.73
CA SER A 23 1.54 -10.81 7.09
C SER A 23 2.31 -9.59 7.56
N ALA A 24 2.06 -8.44 6.94
CA ALA A 24 2.46 -7.15 7.47
C ALA A 24 1.18 -6.39 7.83
N TYR A 25 1.09 -5.92 9.06
CA TYR A 25 -0.03 -5.13 9.59
C TYR A 25 0.53 -4.07 10.55
N ASP A 26 -0.21 -2.99 10.74
CA ASP A 26 0.21 -1.93 11.66
C ASP A 26 0.13 -2.37 13.13
N PRO A 27 0.94 -1.79 14.04
CA PRO A 27 0.86 -2.09 15.46
C PRO A 27 -0.56 -1.90 16.01
N SER A 28 -1.03 -2.84 16.85
CA SER A 28 -2.36 -2.73 17.45
C SER A 28 -2.51 -1.46 18.30
N PRO A 29 -3.68 -0.79 18.27
CA PRO A 29 -3.92 0.39 19.08
C PRO A 29 -3.80 0.10 20.58
N LEU A 30 -3.14 1.00 21.31
CA LEU A 30 -3.10 0.98 22.79
C LEU A 30 -4.30 1.70 23.43
N GLN A 31 -5.15 2.35 22.62
CA GLN A 31 -6.26 3.20 23.05
C GLN A 31 -7.37 3.23 21.99
N ASP A 32 -8.60 3.59 22.37
CA ASP A 32 -9.77 3.53 21.49
C ASP A 32 -9.64 4.37 20.21
N PHE A 33 -8.98 5.54 20.28
CA PHE A 33 -8.69 6.36 19.11
C PHE A 33 -7.46 7.25 19.33
N CYS A 34 -6.75 7.58 18.24
CA CYS A 34 -5.59 8.48 18.24
C CYS A 34 -5.65 9.42 17.03
N VAL A 35 -6.34 10.55 17.15
CA VAL A 35 -6.41 11.55 16.06
C VAL A 35 -5.02 12.13 15.81
N ALA A 36 -4.48 11.95 14.61
CA ALA A 36 -3.16 12.44 14.23
C ALA A 36 -3.06 13.98 14.29
N ILE A 37 -1.92 14.49 14.78
CA ILE A 37 -1.52 15.90 14.67
C ILE A 37 -0.25 16.03 13.82
N ASP A 38 -0.18 17.07 13.00
CA ASP A 38 0.96 17.29 12.10
C ASP A 38 2.17 17.92 12.78
N ASP A 39 1.96 18.65 13.88
CA ASP A 39 3.01 19.43 14.52
C ASP A 39 3.05 19.21 16.04
N PRO A 40 3.83 18.24 16.52
CA PRO A 40 4.13 18.16 17.93
C PRO A 40 5.03 19.36 18.28
N LYS A 41 4.55 20.26 19.14
CA LYS A 41 5.38 21.33 19.75
C LYS A 41 6.68 20.82 20.42
N ALA A 42 6.83 19.49 20.56
CA ALA A 42 7.94 18.82 21.22
C ALA A 42 9.10 18.39 20.29
N GLY A 43 9.00 18.47 18.95
CA GLY A 43 10.13 18.19 18.05
C GLY A 43 10.71 16.76 18.13
N VAL A 44 9.97 15.80 18.69
CA VAL A 44 10.35 14.39 18.79
C VAL A 44 9.78 13.63 17.60
N PHE A 45 10.53 12.71 17.01
CA PHE A 45 10.08 11.86 15.91
C PHE A 45 9.66 10.48 16.44
N VAL A 46 8.47 10.01 16.07
CA VAL A 46 7.94 8.67 16.41
C VAL A 46 7.57 7.93 15.14
N ASN A 47 7.50 6.60 15.21
CA ASN A 47 6.95 5.79 14.11
C ASN A 47 5.43 6.02 14.05
N GLY A 48 4.95 6.82 13.08
CA GLY A 48 3.55 7.23 12.94
C GLY A 48 3.33 8.74 13.12
N LYS A 49 2.21 9.14 13.71
CA LYS A 49 1.84 10.53 14.02
C LYS A 49 1.49 10.65 15.50
N PHE A 50 1.69 11.85 16.08
CA PHE A 50 1.28 12.11 17.45
C PHE A 50 -0.24 12.16 17.58
N CYS A 51 -0.76 11.74 18.73
CA CYS A 51 -2.19 11.81 19.03
C CYS A 51 -2.54 13.18 19.63
N LYS A 52 -3.66 13.76 19.19
CA LYS A 52 -4.37 14.82 19.89
C LYS A 52 -4.88 14.32 21.26
N ASP A 53 -5.08 15.21 22.23
CA ASP A 53 -5.79 14.88 23.46
C ASP A 53 -7.19 14.34 23.11
N PRO A 54 -7.59 13.15 23.60
CA PRO A 54 -8.89 12.55 23.32
C PRO A 54 -10.07 13.48 23.60
N LYS A 55 -9.95 14.39 24.56
CA LYS A 55 -11.01 15.36 24.92
C LYS A 55 -11.23 16.45 23.87
N LEU A 56 -10.26 16.66 22.99
CA LEU A 56 -10.32 17.64 21.91
C LEU A 56 -10.72 16.99 20.57
N ALA A 57 -10.85 15.66 20.51
CA ALA A 57 -11.31 14.96 19.32
C ALA A 57 -12.80 15.24 19.06
N ASN A 58 -13.14 15.45 17.80
CA ASN A 58 -14.52 15.69 17.37
C ASN A 58 -14.87 14.82 16.16
N ALA A 59 -16.17 14.70 15.84
CA ALA A 59 -16.64 13.84 14.75
C ALA A 59 -16.05 14.19 13.37
N ASN A 60 -15.68 15.44 13.11
CA ASN A 60 -15.08 15.83 11.83
C ASN A 60 -13.65 15.28 11.67
N ASP A 61 -12.98 14.93 12.77
CA ASP A 61 -11.64 14.32 12.73
C ASP A 61 -11.67 12.90 12.13
N PHE A 62 -12.86 12.28 12.03
CA PHE A 62 -13.11 10.94 11.48
C PHE A 62 -13.93 10.95 10.19
N PHE A 63 -14.29 12.14 9.67
CA PHE A 63 -15.19 12.27 8.53
C PHE A 63 -14.45 12.74 7.28
N PHE A 64 -14.70 12.07 6.15
CA PHE A 64 -14.22 12.51 4.84
C PHE A 64 -15.35 12.52 3.83
N SER A 65 -15.62 13.71 3.29
CA SER A 65 -16.47 13.87 2.11
C SER A 65 -15.59 14.04 0.88
N GLY A 66 -15.85 13.25 -0.17
CA GLY A 66 -15.15 13.40 -1.45
C GLY A 66 -15.02 12.11 -2.25
N LEU A 67 -15.15 10.93 -1.61
CA LEU A 67 -15.15 9.64 -2.31
C LEU A 67 -16.36 9.44 -3.23
N GLN A 68 -17.47 10.14 -2.95
CA GLN A 68 -18.67 10.11 -3.78
C GLN A 68 -18.56 10.92 -5.08
N ILE A 69 -17.48 11.70 -5.25
CA ILE A 69 -17.28 12.56 -6.42
C ILE A 69 -16.37 11.83 -7.40
N PRO A 70 -16.85 11.47 -8.60
CA PRO A 70 -16.02 10.86 -9.62
C PRO A 70 -14.85 11.76 -9.99
N ARG A 71 -13.67 11.17 -10.13
CA ARG A 71 -12.48 11.89 -10.58
C ARG A 71 -12.28 11.71 -12.08
N ASN A 72 -11.64 12.71 -12.68
CA ASN A 72 -11.27 12.66 -14.09
C ASN A 72 -10.27 11.51 -14.32
N THR A 73 -10.60 10.61 -15.24
CA THR A 73 -9.77 9.48 -15.66
C THR A 73 -9.08 9.69 -17.01
N SER A 74 -9.20 10.89 -17.62
CA SER A 74 -8.41 11.30 -18.79
C SER A 74 -6.95 11.53 -18.40
N ASN A 75 -6.24 10.44 -18.20
CA ASN A 75 -4.79 10.38 -18.05
C ASN A 75 -4.27 9.09 -18.73
N PRO A 76 -2.96 8.96 -18.99
CA PRO A 76 -2.40 7.79 -19.68
C PRO A 76 -2.64 6.44 -18.98
N VAL A 77 -2.91 6.45 -17.66
CA VAL A 77 -3.19 5.26 -16.84
C VAL A 77 -4.69 4.89 -16.91
N GLY A 78 -5.56 5.77 -17.40
CA GLY A 78 -7.01 5.54 -17.53
C GLY A 78 -7.75 5.41 -16.19
N SER A 79 -7.09 5.69 -15.07
CA SER A 79 -7.63 5.56 -13.72
C SER A 79 -7.07 6.65 -12.80
N THR A 80 -7.83 7.00 -11.78
CA THR A 80 -7.42 8.00 -10.78
C THR A 80 -7.72 7.44 -9.40
N VAL A 81 -6.68 7.25 -8.60
CA VAL A 81 -6.80 6.79 -7.22
C VAL A 81 -6.98 8.00 -6.32
N THR A 82 -8.06 8.03 -5.56
CA THR A 82 -8.20 8.98 -4.44
C THR A 82 -7.80 8.23 -3.17
N PRO A 83 -6.53 8.30 -2.73
CA PRO A 83 -6.17 7.71 -1.44
C PRO A 83 -6.98 8.41 -0.35
N VAL A 84 -7.24 7.67 0.73
CA VAL A 84 -7.78 8.22 1.98
C VAL A 84 -6.93 7.60 3.09
N ASN A 85 -5.88 8.31 3.47
CA ASN A 85 -4.92 7.89 4.50
C ASN A 85 -4.97 8.84 5.70
N VAL A 86 -4.10 8.63 6.70
CA VAL A 86 -4.05 9.47 7.92
C VAL A 86 -3.87 10.96 7.64
N ALA A 87 -3.28 11.35 6.50
CA ALA A 87 -3.14 12.75 6.13
C ALA A 87 -4.47 13.41 5.72
N GLN A 88 -5.48 12.62 5.33
CA GLN A 88 -6.80 13.12 4.92
C GLN A 88 -7.88 12.87 5.98
N ILE A 89 -7.77 11.78 6.75
CA ILE A 89 -8.57 11.54 7.95
C ILE A 89 -7.62 11.26 9.10
N ALA A 90 -7.40 12.27 9.93
CA ALA A 90 -6.54 12.16 11.09
C ALA A 90 -6.99 11.03 12.06
N GLY A 91 -8.30 10.74 12.11
CA GLY A 91 -8.89 9.66 12.91
C GLY A 91 -8.71 8.24 12.36
N LEU A 92 -8.20 8.04 11.13
CA LEU A 92 -7.87 6.70 10.60
C LEU A 92 -6.56 6.12 11.18
N ASN A 93 -5.83 6.92 11.94
CA ASN A 93 -4.66 6.43 12.64
C ASN A 93 -5.13 5.38 13.66
N THR A 94 -4.62 4.15 13.51
CA THR A 94 -4.92 2.95 14.31
C THR A 94 -6.26 2.22 14.10
N LEU A 95 -7.03 2.50 13.03
CA LEU A 95 -8.32 1.83 12.76
C LEU A 95 -8.36 1.13 11.38
N GLU A 96 -8.97 -0.06 11.32
CA GLU A 96 -9.15 -0.88 10.11
C GLU A 96 -10.64 -0.95 9.69
N TYR A 97 -10.94 -0.96 8.37
CA TYR A 97 -12.28 -1.30 7.84
C TYR A 97 -12.21 -2.14 6.54
N PRO A 98 -13.12 -3.11 6.30
CA PRO A 98 -12.94 -4.18 5.30
C PRO A 98 -13.73 -4.02 3.97
N TRP A 99 -13.09 -4.59 2.93
CA TRP A 99 -13.57 -5.23 1.68
C TRP A 99 -14.21 -4.43 0.51
N PRO A 100 -13.70 -4.55 -0.74
CA PRO A 100 -14.36 -4.04 -1.95
C PRO A 100 -15.55 -4.90 -2.37
N PHE A 101 -16.62 -4.25 -2.82
CA PHE A 101 -17.69 -4.85 -3.61
C PHE A 101 -17.75 -4.14 -4.97
N ASN A 102 -17.67 -4.88 -6.09
CA ASN A 102 -17.69 -4.30 -7.44
C ASN A 102 -18.94 -4.78 -8.18
N VAL A 103 -19.71 -3.85 -8.76
CA VAL A 103 -20.97 -4.14 -9.48
C VAL A 103 -21.08 -3.26 -10.74
N GLY A 104 -20.89 -3.85 -11.93
CA GLY A 104 -21.41 -3.31 -13.20
C GLY A 104 -20.41 -3.00 -14.31
N TYR A 105 -20.93 -2.91 -15.54
CA TYR A 105 -20.20 -2.49 -16.75
C TYR A 105 -20.40 -0.98 -16.99
N GLY A 106 -19.31 -0.21 -16.95
CA GLY A 106 -19.25 1.26 -17.05
C GLY A 106 -17.94 1.81 -16.44
N ASN A 107 -17.87 3.12 -16.14
CA ASN A 107 -16.80 3.65 -15.27
C ASN A 107 -16.85 2.89 -13.94
N ALA A 108 -15.81 2.12 -13.64
CA ALA A 108 -15.77 1.27 -12.46
C ALA A 108 -15.18 2.04 -11.26
N VAL A 109 -15.80 1.87 -10.10
CA VAL A 109 -15.28 2.38 -8.83
C VAL A 109 -14.86 1.17 -8.00
N ALA A 110 -13.61 1.16 -7.56
CA ALA A 110 -13.08 0.16 -6.64
C ALA A 110 -12.67 0.85 -5.33
N LEU A 111 -13.12 0.32 -4.20
CA LEU A 111 -12.74 0.76 -2.87
C LEU A 111 -11.85 -0.31 -2.25
N ALA A 112 -10.57 -0.02 -2.02
CA ALA A 112 -9.65 -0.95 -1.38
C ALA A 112 -9.42 -0.52 0.07
N GLY A 113 -9.69 -1.42 1.01
CA GLY A 113 -9.23 -1.30 2.41
C GLY A 113 -7.83 -1.88 2.54
N LEU A 114 -6.94 -1.17 3.23
CA LEU A 114 -5.56 -1.57 3.44
C LEU A 114 -5.30 -1.61 4.95
N SER A 115 -4.64 -2.66 5.44
CA SER A 115 -4.29 -2.84 6.87
C SER A 115 -3.10 -1.99 7.31
N SER A 116 -2.93 -0.81 6.69
CA SER A 116 -1.95 0.18 7.12
C SER A 116 -2.49 1.60 6.99
N GLN A 117 -2.15 2.42 7.98
CA GLN A 117 -2.43 3.83 8.13
C GLN A 117 -1.76 4.69 7.05
N ASN A 118 -0.64 4.19 6.52
CA ASN A 118 0.05 4.78 5.38
C ASN A 118 0.58 3.67 4.47
N PRO A 119 -0.31 3.01 3.71
CA PRO A 119 0.04 1.85 2.90
C PRO A 119 0.94 2.22 1.72
N GLY A 120 1.13 3.52 1.46
CA GLY A 120 1.84 4.03 0.29
C GLY A 120 1.09 3.72 -1.00
N VAL A 121 1.47 4.38 -2.08
CA VAL A 121 1.02 4.02 -3.42
C VAL A 121 2.24 4.04 -4.31
N ILE A 122 2.64 2.86 -4.79
CA ILE A 122 3.77 2.71 -5.70
C ILE A 122 3.24 2.15 -7.01
N THR A 123 3.19 2.98 -8.03
CA THR A 123 2.91 2.52 -9.40
C THR A 123 4.17 1.90 -9.96
N ILE A 124 4.19 0.57 -10.14
CA ILE A 124 5.39 -0.19 -10.51
C ILE A 124 6.06 0.39 -11.77
N ALA A 125 5.28 0.72 -12.80
CA ALA A 125 5.82 1.32 -14.02
C ALA A 125 6.56 2.64 -13.74
N ASN A 126 5.98 3.52 -12.92
CA ASN A 126 6.64 4.78 -12.54
C ASN A 126 7.83 4.55 -11.61
N ALA A 127 7.77 3.56 -10.72
CA ALA A 127 8.86 3.24 -9.82
C ALA A 127 10.07 2.61 -10.53
N VAL A 128 9.82 1.88 -11.62
CA VAL A 128 10.86 1.16 -12.37
C VAL A 128 11.39 1.99 -13.54
N PHE A 129 10.52 2.63 -14.32
CA PHE A 129 10.88 3.36 -15.55
C PHE A 129 10.78 4.88 -15.40
N GLY A 130 10.01 5.39 -14.43
CA GLY A 130 9.81 6.82 -14.18
C GLY A 130 10.49 7.35 -12.92
N SER A 131 11.44 6.63 -12.33
CA SER A 131 12.08 7.02 -11.07
C SER A 131 12.99 8.23 -11.26
N ASN A 132 13.16 9.03 -10.20
CA ASN A 132 14.10 10.15 -10.19
C ASN A 132 15.08 10.02 -9.00
N PRO A 133 16.38 9.76 -9.22
CA PRO A 133 17.04 9.58 -10.53
C PRO A 133 16.61 8.27 -11.24
N PRO A 134 16.76 8.17 -12.57
CA PRO A 134 16.44 6.96 -13.33
C PRO A 134 17.30 5.76 -12.90
N ILE A 135 16.72 4.56 -12.90
CA ILE A 135 17.47 3.31 -12.68
C ILE A 135 18.37 3.05 -13.87
N ASN A 136 19.58 2.53 -13.62
CA ASN A 136 20.54 2.24 -14.68
C ASN A 136 19.94 1.24 -15.71
N PRO A 137 19.93 1.59 -17.02
CA PRO A 137 19.35 0.74 -18.07
C PRO A 137 20.04 -0.62 -18.19
N ASP A 138 21.29 -0.77 -17.73
CA ASP A 138 22.01 -2.04 -17.72
C ASP A 138 21.42 -3.02 -16.70
N VAL A 139 20.94 -2.49 -15.57
CA VAL A 139 20.24 -3.28 -14.55
C VAL A 139 18.86 -3.68 -15.07
N LEU A 140 18.12 -2.74 -15.67
CA LEU A 140 16.79 -3.00 -16.21
C LEU A 140 16.82 -3.99 -17.39
N SER A 141 17.73 -3.80 -18.35
CA SER A 141 17.91 -4.72 -19.48
C SER A 141 18.29 -6.12 -19.02
N LYS A 142 19.13 -6.25 -17.99
CA LYS A 142 19.47 -7.55 -17.41
C LYS A 142 18.31 -8.18 -16.64
N ALA A 143 17.55 -7.39 -15.88
CA ALA A 143 16.42 -7.87 -15.09
C ALA A 143 15.24 -8.33 -15.98
N PHE A 144 14.90 -7.53 -16.99
CA PHE A 144 13.81 -7.82 -17.92
C PHE A 144 14.23 -8.66 -19.13
N GLN A 145 15.54 -8.93 -19.30
CA GLN A 145 16.11 -9.70 -20.40
C GLN A 145 15.78 -9.12 -21.79
N VAL A 146 15.80 -7.78 -21.90
CA VAL A 146 15.52 -7.04 -23.14
C VAL A 146 16.70 -6.18 -23.54
N ASP A 147 16.74 -5.75 -24.80
CA ASP A 147 17.75 -4.80 -25.28
C ASP A 147 17.61 -3.44 -24.58
N LYS A 148 18.76 -2.77 -24.37
CA LYS A 148 18.79 -1.42 -23.78
C LYS A 148 17.91 -0.42 -24.55
N LYS A 149 17.82 -0.56 -25.88
CA LYS A 149 16.95 0.28 -26.73
C LYS A 149 15.47 0.17 -26.40
N VAL A 150 15.03 -0.99 -25.89
CA VAL A 150 13.64 -1.19 -25.44
C VAL A 150 13.43 -0.49 -24.10
N ILE A 151 14.42 -0.54 -23.21
CA ILE A 151 14.38 0.20 -21.94
C ILE A 151 14.38 1.72 -22.18
N ASP A 152 15.21 2.22 -23.10
CA ASP A 152 15.28 3.65 -23.43
C ASP A 152 14.01 4.18 -24.14
N TYR A 153 13.20 3.28 -24.69
CA TYR A 153 11.93 3.60 -25.33
C TYR A 153 10.76 3.70 -24.33
N LEU A 154 10.88 3.03 -23.17
CA LEU A 154 9.86 2.98 -22.11
C LEU A 154 9.98 4.18 -21.16
#